data_AF-A0A7X7SEZ7-F1
#
_entry.id   AF-A0A7X7SEZ7-F1
#
_cell.length_a   1.000
_cell.length_b   1.000
_cell.length_c   1.000
_cell.angle_alpha   90.00
_cell.angle_beta   90.00
_cell.angle_gamma   90.00
#
_symmetry.space_group_name_H-M   'P 1'
#
loop_
_entity.id
_entity.type
_entity.pdbx_description
1 polymer ?
#
loop_
_entity_poly.entity_id
_entity_poly.type
_entity_poly.pdbx_seq_one_letter_code
_entity_poly.pdbx_strand_id
1 'polypeptide(L)'
;AVSAEIALAVAVMLVVGTLTAQAPARESLGTETREEVRVELTGDERGATLTIDPGTPGPNRFRIDIDGEPLSHDAAVLLRLSSSDQDTGEKEIAFAHGDANVYTYEGSELSLAGDWDFELIVRPPDAFEWRGYGNVAIGSVDVTPAQSTPSWVLSSRGGTSGLLLLVFGVVVVLTAWRTARPRYRMPLLAAGVAALAIGMVISALTRTELPGIVATVFARFG
;
A
#
# COMPACT_ATOMS: atom_id res chain seq x y z
N ALA A 1 18.00 11.37 -43.41
CA ALA A 1 17.37 10.15 -42.87
C ALA A 1 17.93 9.84 -41.49
N VAL A 2 19.13 9.26 -41.38
CA VAL A 2 19.74 8.76 -40.12
C VAL A 2 19.68 9.71 -38.91
N SER A 3 19.93 11.01 -39.08
CA SER A 3 19.89 11.96 -37.95
C SER A 3 18.49 12.31 -37.45
N ALA A 4 17.47 12.24 -38.32
CA ALA A 4 16.06 12.40 -37.90
C ALA A 4 15.57 11.13 -37.18
N GLU A 5 16.08 9.98 -37.61
CA GLU A 5 15.77 8.67 -37.05
C GLU A 5 16.31 8.51 -35.63
N ILE A 6 17.55 8.95 -35.38
CA ILE A 6 18.14 8.98 -34.03
C ILE A 6 17.37 9.93 -33.10
N ALA A 7 16.98 11.11 -33.58
CA ALA A 7 16.21 12.08 -32.78
C ALA A 7 14.83 11.51 -32.39
N LEU A 8 14.17 10.82 -33.31
CA LEU A 8 12.89 10.15 -33.05
C LEU A 8 13.07 9.01 -32.04
N ALA A 9 14.12 8.18 -32.16
CA ALA A 9 14.38 7.09 -31.23
C ALA A 9 14.62 7.59 -29.79
N VAL A 10 15.37 8.69 -29.63
CA VAL A 10 15.59 9.32 -28.32
C VAL A 10 14.30 9.88 -27.75
N ALA A 11 13.49 10.57 -28.56
CA ALA A 11 12.19 11.09 -28.14
C ALA A 11 11.25 9.97 -27.69
N VAL A 12 11.19 8.86 -28.44
CA VAL A 12 10.38 7.69 -28.10
C VAL A 12 10.86 7.05 -26.82
N MET A 13 12.16 6.83 -26.62
CA MET A 13 12.67 6.26 -25.36
C MET A 13 12.38 7.15 -24.15
N LEU A 14 12.43 8.47 -24.31
CA LEU A 14 12.05 9.40 -23.25
C LEU A 14 10.56 9.26 -22.90
N VAL A 15 9.67 9.25 -23.90
CA VAL A 15 8.23 9.06 -23.69
C VAL A 15 7.94 7.71 -23.04
N VAL A 16 8.52 6.63 -23.56
CA VAL A 16 8.32 5.28 -22.99
C VAL A 16 8.83 5.22 -21.56
N GLY A 17 10.02 5.77 -21.28
CA GLY A 17 10.57 5.85 -19.93
C GLY A 17 9.64 6.59 -18.97
N THR A 18 9.00 7.68 -19.41
CA THR A 18 8.01 8.39 -18.58
C THR A 18 6.74 7.59 -18.36
N LEU A 19 6.29 6.81 -19.34
CA LEU A 19 5.08 6.00 -19.23
C LEU A 19 5.30 4.74 -18.37
N THR A 20 6.49 4.13 -18.42
CA THR A 20 6.83 2.95 -17.62
C THR A 20 7.25 3.27 -16.19
N ALA A 21 7.47 4.55 -15.88
CA ALA A 21 7.95 5.02 -14.58
C ALA A 21 6.85 5.16 -13.50
N GLN A 22 5.60 4.80 -13.81
CA GLN A 22 4.53 4.83 -12.82
C GLN A 22 4.80 3.78 -11.73
N ALA A 23 4.80 4.22 -10.47
CA ALA A 23 4.91 3.32 -9.33
C ALA A 23 3.76 2.30 -9.39
N PRO A 24 4.00 1.00 -9.13
CA PRO A 24 2.94 0.02 -9.06
C PRO A 24 1.92 0.44 -7.99
N ALA A 25 0.62 0.39 -8.31
CA ALA A 25 -0.48 0.75 -7.40
C ALA A 25 -0.53 -0.07 -6.09
N ARG A 26 0.39 -1.01 -5.89
CA ARG A 26 0.43 -1.93 -4.74
C ARG A 26 1.41 -1.48 -3.65
N GLU A 27 2.37 -0.61 -3.94
CA GLU A 27 3.34 -0.13 -2.93
C GLU A 27 2.76 0.91 -1.97
N SER A 28 1.58 1.44 -2.28
CA SER A 28 0.85 2.38 -1.42
C SER A 28 -0.16 1.75 -0.48
N LEU A 29 -0.28 0.42 -0.45
CA LEU A 29 -0.79 -0.28 0.73
C LEU A 29 0.30 -0.24 1.80
N GLY A 30 0.83 0.96 2.05
CA GLY A 30 1.84 1.22 3.03
C GLY A 30 1.18 1.06 4.38
N THR A 31 1.61 0.05 5.12
CA THR A 31 1.80 0.12 6.58
C THR A 31 0.70 0.85 7.36
N GLU A 32 -0.56 0.76 6.96
CA GLU A 32 -1.64 0.99 7.90
C GLU A 32 -1.62 -0.24 8.79
N THR A 33 -1.28 0.02 10.06
CA THR A 33 -1.31 -0.96 11.13
C THR A 33 -2.60 -1.75 10.99
N ARG A 34 -2.47 -3.00 10.55
CA ARG A 34 -3.54 -3.99 10.64
C ARG A 34 -3.83 -4.13 12.14
N GLU A 35 -4.81 -3.39 12.62
CA GLU A 35 -5.13 -3.34 14.03
C GLU A 35 -5.93 -4.59 14.38
N GLU A 36 -5.30 -5.46 15.15
CA GLU A 36 -5.96 -6.59 15.80
C GLU A 36 -7.21 -6.09 16.55
N VAL A 37 -8.39 -6.60 16.17
CA VAL A 37 -9.66 -6.28 16.81
C VAL A 37 -9.94 -7.30 17.89
N ARG A 38 -10.22 -6.86 19.11
CA ARG A 38 -10.64 -7.72 20.22
C ARG A 38 -12.07 -7.41 20.64
N VAL A 39 -12.84 -8.48 20.83
CA VAL A 39 -14.24 -8.45 21.23
C VAL A 39 -14.41 -9.34 22.44
N GLU A 40 -14.89 -8.76 23.54
CA GLU A 40 -15.29 -9.55 24.70
C GLU A 40 -16.66 -10.16 24.44
N LEU A 41 -16.73 -11.49 24.49
CA LEU A 41 -17.94 -12.28 24.35
C LEU A 41 -18.42 -12.61 25.76
N THR A 42 -19.51 -11.97 26.17
CA THR A 42 -20.09 -12.17 27.50
C THR A 42 -21.34 -13.03 27.38
N GLY A 43 -21.50 -13.98 28.30
CA GLY A 43 -22.50 -15.04 28.18
C GLY A 43 -22.95 -15.62 29.50
N ASP A 44 -23.69 -16.72 29.40
CA ASP A 44 -24.39 -17.34 30.54
C ASP A 44 -23.44 -17.92 31.59
N GLU A 45 -22.44 -18.69 31.17
CA GLU A 45 -21.54 -19.41 32.08
C GLU A 45 -20.12 -18.83 32.14
N ARG A 46 -19.53 -18.52 30.98
CA ARG A 46 -18.13 -18.12 30.87
C ARG A 46 -17.96 -16.96 29.89
N GLY A 47 -17.00 -16.09 30.22
CA GLY A 47 -16.49 -15.10 29.27
C GLY A 47 -15.57 -15.75 28.25
N ALA A 48 -15.43 -15.11 27.11
CA ALA A 48 -14.41 -15.45 26.13
C ALA A 48 -13.97 -14.19 25.39
N THR A 49 -12.72 -14.14 24.94
CA THR A 49 -12.22 -13.04 24.11
C THR A 49 -12.06 -13.54 22.68
N LEU A 50 -12.76 -12.92 21.73
CA LEU A 50 -12.56 -13.09 20.30
C LEU A 50 -11.54 -12.06 19.81
N THR A 51 -10.50 -12.55 19.14
CA THR A 51 -9.47 -11.76 18.49
C THR A 51 -9.54 -11.99 16.98
N ILE A 52 -9.58 -10.91 16.22
CA ILE A 52 -9.68 -10.92 14.75
C ILE A 52 -8.49 -10.14 14.20
N ASP A 53 -7.64 -10.81 13.42
CA ASP A 53 -6.47 -10.21 12.78
C ASP A 53 -6.56 -10.39 11.26
N PRO A 54 -6.59 -9.32 10.45
CA PRO A 54 -6.41 -7.91 10.82
C PRO A 54 -7.68 -7.15 11.23
N GLY A 55 -8.85 -7.80 11.30
CA GLY A 55 -10.11 -7.10 11.59
C GLY A 55 -10.57 -6.20 10.44
N THR A 56 -10.31 -6.58 9.18
CA THR A 56 -10.71 -5.83 7.98
C THR A 56 -11.47 -6.72 6.99
N PRO A 57 -12.28 -6.17 6.07
CA PRO A 57 -12.95 -6.99 5.06
C PRO A 57 -11.98 -7.84 4.24
N GLY A 58 -12.28 -9.14 4.10
CA GLY A 58 -11.45 -10.12 3.42
C GLY A 58 -10.89 -11.20 4.35
N PRO A 59 -9.69 -11.74 4.05
CA PRO A 59 -9.08 -12.79 4.86
C PRO A 59 -8.75 -12.30 6.27
N ASN A 60 -9.22 -13.02 7.27
CA ASN A 60 -8.96 -12.80 8.69
C ASN A 60 -8.60 -14.11 9.38
N ARG A 61 -7.83 -13.99 10.45
CA ARG A 61 -7.57 -15.02 11.44
C ARG A 61 -8.40 -14.73 12.68
N PHE A 62 -9.26 -15.66 13.04
CA PHE A 62 -10.11 -15.64 14.21
C PHE A 62 -9.46 -16.48 15.30
N ARG A 63 -9.30 -15.94 16.49
CA ARG A 63 -8.84 -16.65 17.68
C ARG A 63 -9.85 -16.42 18.81
N ILE A 64 -10.32 -17.48 19.44
CA ILE A 64 -11.17 -17.41 20.63
C ILE A 64 -10.37 -17.93 21.80
N ASP A 65 -10.34 -17.17 22.89
CA ASP A 65 -9.76 -17.56 24.18
C ASP A 65 -10.90 -17.65 25.20
N ILE A 66 -11.20 -18.86 25.69
CA ILE A 66 -12.33 -19.10 26.60
C ILE A 66 -11.84 -19.13 28.05
N ASP A 67 -12.48 -18.36 28.92
CA ASP A 67 -12.08 -18.27 30.32
C ASP A 67 -12.35 -19.57 31.11
N GLY A 68 -11.62 -19.76 32.21
CA GLY A 68 -11.86 -20.81 33.20
C GLY A 68 -11.12 -22.13 32.92
N GLU A 69 -11.68 -23.24 33.42
CA GLU A 69 -11.09 -24.58 33.30
C GLU A 69 -11.01 -25.05 31.84
N PRO A 70 -9.99 -25.83 31.43
CA PRO A 70 -9.89 -26.38 30.09
C PRO A 70 -11.14 -27.16 29.67
N LEU A 71 -11.62 -26.91 28.45
CA LEU A 71 -12.71 -27.68 27.86
C LEU A 71 -12.24 -29.09 27.47
N SER A 72 -13.17 -30.05 27.50
CA SER A 72 -12.91 -31.40 27.00
C SER A 72 -12.58 -31.38 25.51
N HIS A 73 -11.76 -32.33 25.05
CA HIS A 73 -11.42 -32.49 23.63
C HIS A 73 -12.63 -32.71 22.72
N ASP A 74 -13.71 -33.29 23.27
CA ASP A 74 -14.94 -33.56 22.52
C ASP A 74 -15.93 -32.37 22.52
N ALA A 75 -15.56 -31.24 23.13
CA ALA A 75 -16.39 -30.04 23.13
C ALA A 75 -16.44 -29.42 21.73
N ALA A 76 -17.64 -29.18 21.20
CA ALA A 76 -17.81 -28.46 19.95
C ALA A 76 -17.88 -26.96 20.20
N VAL A 77 -17.01 -26.19 19.52
CA VAL A 77 -16.96 -24.73 19.59
C VAL A 77 -17.31 -24.14 18.23
N LEU A 78 -18.35 -23.32 18.22
CA LEU A 78 -18.90 -22.67 17.04
C LEU A 78 -18.94 -21.17 17.25
N LEU A 79 -18.62 -20.41 16.20
CA LEU A 79 -18.85 -18.97 16.16
C LEU A 79 -19.85 -18.69 15.05
N ARG A 80 -20.99 -18.13 15.40
CA ARG A 80 -21.95 -17.59 14.46
C ARG A 80 -21.73 -16.09 14.30
N LEU A 81 -21.80 -15.64 13.06
CA LEU A 81 -21.60 -14.26 12.66
C LEU A 81 -22.79 -13.81 11.84
N SER A 82 -23.28 -12.61 12.12
CA SER A 82 -24.27 -11.91 11.30
C SER A 82 -23.89 -10.44 11.19
N SER A 83 -24.32 -9.79 10.11
CA SER A 83 -24.17 -8.34 9.97
C SER A 83 -25.51 -7.68 10.23
N SER A 84 -25.54 -6.71 11.13
CA SER A 84 -26.77 -5.97 11.46
C SER A 84 -27.15 -5.00 10.34
N ASP A 85 -26.15 -4.51 9.58
CA ASP A 85 -26.32 -3.54 8.49
C ASP A 85 -26.70 -4.16 7.15
N GLN A 86 -26.34 -5.42 6.92
CA GLN A 86 -26.41 -6.07 5.61
C GLN A 86 -27.07 -7.45 5.73
N ASP A 87 -28.05 -7.72 4.87
CA ASP A 87 -28.74 -9.02 4.79
C ASP A 87 -27.85 -10.08 4.10
N THR A 88 -26.75 -10.43 4.78
CA THR A 88 -25.72 -11.37 4.29
C THR A 88 -26.02 -12.81 4.72
N GLY A 89 -27.08 -13.01 5.53
CA GLY A 89 -27.38 -14.26 6.21
C GLY A 89 -26.42 -14.55 7.37
N GLU A 90 -26.76 -15.57 8.17
CA GLU A 90 -25.91 -16.07 9.25
C GLU A 90 -24.81 -16.97 8.67
N LYS A 91 -23.58 -16.77 9.16
CA LYS A 91 -22.43 -17.63 8.86
C LYS A 91 -22.00 -18.34 10.13
N GLU A 92 -21.61 -19.59 10.02
CA GLU A 92 -21.18 -20.41 11.16
C GLU A 92 -19.79 -20.99 10.91
N ILE A 93 -18.89 -20.77 11.85
CA ILE A 93 -17.52 -21.26 11.85
C ILE A 93 -17.41 -22.35 12.90
N ALA A 94 -17.13 -23.58 12.47
CA ALA A 94 -16.76 -24.66 13.38
C ALA A 94 -15.25 -24.65 13.59
N PHE A 95 -14.82 -24.51 14.84
CA PHE A 95 -13.40 -24.55 15.18
C PHE A 95 -12.96 -25.99 15.34
N ALA A 96 -11.80 -26.33 14.76
CA ALA A 96 -11.07 -27.51 15.18
C ALA A 96 -10.61 -27.31 16.63
N HIS A 97 -10.61 -28.38 17.42
CA HIS A 97 -10.12 -28.32 18.80
C HIS A 97 -8.70 -27.76 18.81
N GLY A 98 -8.47 -26.68 19.56
CA GLY A 98 -7.15 -26.11 19.76
C GLY A 98 -6.56 -26.52 21.10
N ASP A 99 -5.48 -25.86 21.52
CA ASP A 99 -4.83 -26.19 22.79
C ASP A 99 -5.61 -25.61 23.97
N ALA A 100 -6.14 -26.50 24.83
CA ALA A 100 -6.91 -26.17 26.03
C ALA A 100 -8.19 -25.35 25.77
N ASN A 101 -8.10 -24.02 25.86
CA ASN A 101 -9.23 -23.08 25.70
C ASN A 101 -9.06 -22.11 24.53
N VAL A 102 -8.03 -22.33 23.71
CA VAL A 102 -7.70 -21.46 22.59
C VAL A 102 -8.11 -22.14 21.28
N TYR A 103 -8.95 -21.47 20.49
CA TYR A 103 -9.47 -21.99 19.22
C TYR A 103 -9.10 -21.02 18.10
N THR A 104 -8.65 -21.52 16.95
CA THR A 104 -8.23 -20.67 15.82
C THR A 104 -8.81 -21.11 14.49
N TYR A 105 -9.18 -20.15 13.65
CA TYR A 105 -9.69 -20.35 12.30
C TYR A 105 -9.16 -19.25 11.37
N GLU A 106 -8.91 -19.57 10.11
CA GLU A 106 -8.51 -18.60 9.07
C GLU A 106 -9.50 -18.67 7.91
N GLY A 107 -10.07 -17.54 7.53
CA GLY A 107 -11.10 -17.49 6.50
C GLY A 107 -11.52 -16.07 6.14
N SER A 108 -12.51 -15.93 5.26
CA SER A 108 -12.93 -14.62 4.70
C SER A 108 -14.39 -14.28 5.02
N GLU A 109 -14.85 -14.69 6.20
CA GLU A 109 -16.27 -14.55 6.58
C GLU A 109 -16.71 -13.09 6.70
N LEU A 110 -15.80 -12.21 7.13
CA LEU A 110 -15.98 -10.76 7.14
C LEU A 110 -15.74 -10.21 5.73
N SER A 111 -16.71 -10.35 4.84
CA SER A 111 -16.55 -9.95 3.43
C SER A 111 -16.84 -8.45 3.19
N LEU A 112 -17.49 -7.78 4.15
CA LEU A 112 -17.95 -6.40 4.07
C LEU A 112 -17.57 -5.64 5.34
N ALA A 113 -17.39 -4.32 5.20
CA ALA A 113 -17.29 -3.40 6.33
C ALA A 113 -18.68 -3.14 6.93
N GLY A 114 -18.74 -2.84 8.21
CA GLY A 114 -19.99 -2.56 8.93
C GLY A 114 -20.01 -3.18 10.33
N ASP A 115 -21.17 -3.11 10.96
CA ASP A 115 -21.39 -3.73 12.26
C ASP A 115 -21.63 -5.24 12.13
N TRP A 116 -20.91 -5.99 12.97
CA TRP A 116 -20.97 -7.45 13.04
C TRP A 116 -21.32 -7.90 14.45
N ASP A 117 -22.30 -8.80 14.52
CA ASP A 117 -22.71 -9.50 15.73
C ASP A 117 -22.10 -10.89 15.75
N PHE A 118 -21.59 -11.30 16.91
CA PHE A 118 -20.93 -12.57 17.15
C PHE A 118 -21.65 -13.33 18.26
N GLU A 119 -21.95 -14.59 17.98
CA GLU A 119 -22.50 -15.54 18.94
C GLU A 119 -21.55 -16.74 19.03
N LEU A 120 -20.85 -16.86 20.15
CA LEU A 120 -20.09 -18.05 20.51
C LEU A 120 -21.02 -19.09 21.11
N ILE A 121 -20.99 -20.30 20.56
CA ILE A 121 -21.77 -21.44 21.03
C ILE A 121 -20.79 -22.54 21.42
N VAL A 122 -20.81 -22.93 22.69
CA VAL A 122 -19.95 -23.99 23.22
C VAL A 122 -20.82 -25.14 23.70
N ARG A 123 -20.57 -26.33 23.15
CA ARG A 123 -21.28 -27.57 23.48
C ARG A 123 -20.32 -28.61 24.08
N PRO A 124 -20.15 -28.63 25.40
CA PRO A 124 -19.43 -29.71 26.07
C PRO A 124 -20.23 -31.03 25.98
N PRO A 125 -19.57 -32.20 26.00
CA PRO A 125 -20.25 -33.50 25.98
C PRO A 125 -21.02 -33.81 27.27
N ASP A 126 -20.50 -33.35 28.42
CA ASP A 126 -21.00 -33.68 29.77
C ASP A 126 -21.67 -32.50 30.49
N ALA A 127 -21.95 -31.41 29.77
CA ALA A 127 -22.59 -30.22 30.34
C ALA A 127 -23.60 -29.62 29.36
N PHE A 128 -24.38 -28.64 29.82
CA PHE A 128 -25.29 -27.90 28.95
C PHE A 128 -24.51 -26.99 27.99
N GLU A 129 -25.10 -26.77 26.81
CA GLU A 129 -24.63 -25.73 25.90
C GLU A 129 -24.79 -24.36 26.57
N TRP A 130 -23.78 -23.51 26.39
CA TRP A 130 -23.85 -22.11 26.77
C TRP A 130 -23.41 -21.22 25.62
N ARG A 131 -23.83 -19.95 25.68
CA ARG A 131 -23.60 -18.96 24.63
C ARG A 131 -22.99 -17.69 25.17
N GLY A 132 -22.16 -17.05 24.35
CA GLY A 132 -21.60 -15.73 24.61
C GLY A 132 -21.81 -14.81 23.41
N TYR A 133 -22.07 -13.54 23.67
CA TYR A 133 -22.40 -12.56 22.64
C TYR A 133 -21.47 -11.36 22.71
N GLY A 134 -21.16 -10.79 21.55
CA GLY A 134 -20.44 -9.53 21.43
C GLY A 134 -20.62 -8.95 20.03
N ASN A 135 -20.32 -7.67 19.89
CA ASN A 135 -20.44 -6.98 18.62
C ASN A 135 -19.22 -6.07 18.38
N VAL A 136 -18.85 -5.85 17.13
CA VAL A 136 -17.82 -4.89 16.76
C VAL A 136 -18.03 -4.31 15.38
N ALA A 137 -17.65 -3.04 15.22
CA ALA A 137 -17.61 -2.37 13.93
C ALA A 137 -16.31 -2.73 13.20
N ILE A 138 -16.44 -3.35 12.02
CA ILE A 138 -15.32 -3.64 11.14
C ILE A 138 -15.18 -2.47 10.16
N GLY A 139 -14.08 -1.73 10.31
CA GLY A 139 -13.78 -0.57 9.47
C GLY A 139 -13.58 -0.94 8.01
N SER A 140 -13.97 -0.05 7.09
CA SER A 140 -13.48 -0.12 5.73
C SER A 140 -11.99 0.20 5.72
N VAL A 141 -11.23 -0.56 4.94
CA VAL A 141 -9.90 -0.08 4.55
C VAL A 141 -10.16 1.13 3.66
N ASP A 142 -10.05 2.32 4.24
CA ASP A 142 -9.97 3.54 3.48
C ASP A 142 -8.69 3.43 2.67
N VAL A 143 -8.84 3.01 1.41
CA VAL A 143 -7.80 3.21 0.42
C VAL A 143 -7.75 4.71 0.23
N THR A 144 -7.08 5.41 1.14
CA THR A 144 -6.62 6.77 0.90
C THR A 144 -5.87 6.62 -0.41
N PRO A 145 -6.40 7.16 -1.53
CA PRO A 145 -5.72 6.99 -2.80
C PRO A 145 -4.33 7.50 -2.53
N ALA A 146 -3.35 6.61 -2.71
CA ALA A 146 -1.95 6.95 -2.57
C ALA A 146 -1.83 8.32 -3.19
N GLN A 147 -1.47 9.34 -2.39
CA GLN A 147 -1.17 10.62 -3.00
C GLN A 147 -0.14 10.25 -4.05
N SER A 148 -0.53 10.39 -5.32
CA SER A 148 0.25 9.90 -6.44
C SER A 148 1.54 10.70 -6.36
N THR A 149 2.54 10.12 -5.70
CA THR A 149 3.82 10.77 -5.48
C THR A 149 4.36 10.91 -6.89
N PRO A 150 4.46 12.15 -7.38
CA PRO A 150 4.65 12.34 -8.80
C PRO A 150 5.93 11.62 -9.22
N SER A 151 5.81 10.67 -10.15
CA SER A 151 6.91 9.81 -10.55
C SER A 151 8.05 10.68 -11.06
N TRP A 152 9.15 10.62 -10.30
CA TRP A 152 10.49 11.17 -10.48
C TRP A 152 10.78 11.99 -11.76
N VAL A 153 11.39 13.14 -11.49
CA VAL A 153 11.98 14.13 -12.41
C VAL A 153 10.99 15.05 -13.13
N LEU A 154 9.88 14.64 -13.76
CA LEU A 154 9.11 15.56 -14.62
C LEU A 154 8.02 16.41 -13.93
N SER A 155 7.61 16.10 -12.70
CA SER A 155 6.48 16.81 -12.09
C SER A 155 6.86 18.15 -11.45
N SER A 156 8.15 18.43 -11.29
CA SER A 156 8.63 19.75 -10.89
C SER A 156 8.86 20.64 -12.12
N ARG A 157 8.65 21.96 -11.99
CA ARG A 157 8.98 22.94 -13.06
C ARG A 157 10.47 22.87 -13.48
N GLY A 158 11.35 22.43 -12.58
CA GLY A 158 12.77 22.18 -12.88
C GLY A 158 13.00 20.91 -13.73
N GLY A 159 12.17 19.90 -13.53
CA GLY A 159 12.16 18.66 -14.29
C GLY A 159 11.91 18.79 -15.77
N THR A 160 10.80 19.44 -16.11
CA THR A 160 10.39 19.69 -17.49
C THR A 160 11.37 20.61 -18.20
N SER A 161 11.86 21.65 -17.54
CA SER A 161 12.87 22.55 -18.10
C SER A 161 14.22 21.85 -18.35
N GLY A 162 14.66 20.97 -17.44
CA GLY A 162 15.86 20.15 -17.63
C GLY A 162 15.75 19.20 -18.84
N LEU A 163 14.60 18.56 -19.02
CA LEU A 163 14.34 17.68 -20.16
C LEU A 163 14.34 18.45 -21.50
N LEU A 164 13.67 19.61 -21.54
CA LEU A 164 13.63 20.44 -22.74
C LEU A 164 15.03 20.92 -23.15
N LEU A 165 15.89 21.25 -22.17
CA LEU A 165 17.28 21.62 -22.41
C LEU A 165 18.11 20.45 -22.94
N LEU A 166 17.87 19.22 -22.45
CA LEU A 166 18.53 18.02 -22.98
C LEU A 166 18.16 17.78 -24.45
N VAL A 167 16.87 17.84 -24.78
CA VAL A 167 16.40 17.67 -26.17
C VAL A 167 16.96 18.76 -27.07
N PHE A 168 16.93 20.02 -26.61
CA PHE A 168 17.47 21.15 -27.35
C PHE A 168 18.99 21.02 -27.60
N GLY A 169 19.75 20.58 -26.59
CA GLY A 169 21.19 20.32 -26.71
C GLY A 169 21.51 19.28 -27.76
N VAL A 170 20.78 18.15 -27.78
CA VAL A 170 20.94 17.10 -28.81
C VAL A 170 20.69 17.66 -30.22
N VAL A 171 19.60 18.42 -30.40
CA VAL A 171 19.24 19.01 -31.70
C VAL A 171 20.34 19.96 -32.20
N VAL A 172 20.87 20.82 -31.34
CA VAL A 172 21.94 21.77 -31.68
C VAL A 172 23.26 21.06 -32.03
N VAL A 173 23.66 20.03 -31.27
CA VAL A 173 24.88 19.24 -31.58
C VAL A 173 24.75 18.57 -32.95
N LEU A 174 23.60 17.93 -33.23
CA LEU A 174 23.37 17.22 -34.49
C LEU A 174 23.32 18.16 -35.69
N THR A 175 22.69 19.33 -35.56
CA THR A 175 22.66 20.33 -36.64
C THR A 175 24.03 20.95 -36.87
N ALA A 176 24.75 21.33 -35.81
CA ALA A 176 26.10 21.87 -35.89
C ALA A 176 27.06 20.91 -36.60
N TRP A 177 26.99 19.62 -36.25
CA TRP A 177 27.85 18.60 -36.84
C TRP A 177 27.56 18.39 -38.33
N ARG A 178 26.29 18.49 -38.75
CA ARG A 178 25.84 18.19 -40.10
C ARG A 178 25.92 19.38 -41.07
N THR A 179 25.62 20.59 -40.63
CA THR A 179 25.39 21.74 -41.53
C THR A 179 26.25 22.96 -41.26
N ALA A 180 26.90 23.07 -40.09
CA ALA A 180 27.66 24.28 -39.80
C ALA A 180 28.91 24.37 -40.69
N ARG A 181 29.27 25.59 -41.10
CA ARG A 181 30.54 25.87 -41.79
C ARG A 181 31.71 25.70 -40.81
N PRO A 182 32.93 25.34 -41.26
CA PRO A 182 34.06 25.01 -40.37
C PRO A 182 34.37 26.10 -39.33
N ARG A 183 34.12 27.38 -39.66
CA ARG A 183 34.27 28.52 -38.75
C ARG A 183 33.28 28.54 -37.56
N TYR A 184 32.10 27.95 -37.70
CA TYR A 184 31.03 27.96 -36.69
C TYR A 184 30.74 26.59 -36.07
N ARG A 185 31.38 25.52 -36.56
CA ARG A 185 31.20 24.15 -36.04
C ARG A 185 31.57 24.04 -34.56
N MET A 186 32.76 24.49 -34.19
CA MET A 186 33.26 24.40 -32.81
C MET A 186 32.41 25.19 -31.79
N PRO A 187 32.02 26.45 -32.02
CA PRO A 187 31.21 27.18 -31.05
C PRO A 187 29.80 26.59 -30.89
N LEU A 188 29.16 26.08 -31.95
CA LEU A 188 27.84 25.44 -31.81
C LEU A 188 27.91 24.08 -31.10
N LEU A 189 28.94 23.27 -31.34
CA LEU A 189 29.12 22.00 -30.63
C LEU A 189 29.35 22.26 -29.13
N ALA A 190 30.17 23.25 -28.78
CA ALA A 190 30.39 23.65 -27.39
C ALA A 190 29.08 24.12 -26.71
N ALA A 191 28.26 24.91 -27.42
CA ALA A 191 26.96 25.37 -26.91
C ALA A 191 25.98 24.20 -26.67
N GLY A 192 25.93 23.23 -27.58
CA GLY A 192 25.07 22.05 -27.43
C GLY A 192 25.51 21.13 -26.28
N VAL A 193 26.81 20.91 -26.11
CA VAL A 193 27.35 20.14 -24.98
C VAL A 193 27.11 20.87 -23.65
N ALA A 194 27.25 22.19 -23.62
CA ALA A 194 26.93 22.99 -22.44
C ALA A 194 25.44 22.89 -22.05
N ALA A 195 24.53 22.94 -23.03
CA ALA A 195 23.09 22.75 -22.79
C ALA A 195 22.77 21.35 -22.23
N LEU A 196 23.45 20.30 -22.72
CA LEU A 196 23.31 18.95 -22.20
C LEU A 196 23.79 18.84 -20.74
N ALA A 197 24.95 19.41 -20.44
CA ALA A 197 25.51 19.41 -19.09
C ALA A 197 24.60 20.18 -18.11
N ILE A 198 24.06 21.34 -18.52
CA ILE A 198 23.13 22.13 -17.71
C ILE A 198 21.81 21.39 -17.48
N GLY A 199 21.23 20.79 -18.52
CA GLY A 199 20.02 19.98 -18.39
C GLY A 199 20.22 18.79 -17.44
N MET A 200 21.36 18.10 -17.54
CA MET A 200 21.72 16.99 -16.66
C MET A 200 21.90 17.43 -15.20
N VAL A 201 22.55 18.57 -14.96
CA VAL A 201 22.74 19.12 -13.60
C VAL A 201 21.41 19.55 -12.99
N ILE A 202 20.54 20.23 -13.74
CA ILE A 202 19.20 20.63 -13.26
C ILE A 202 18.39 19.38 -12.91
N SER A 203 18.42 18.35 -13.75
CA SER A 203 17.75 17.06 -13.49
C SER A 203 18.38 16.25 -12.35
N ALA A 204 19.66 16.45 -12.04
CA ALA A 204 20.32 15.81 -10.90
C ALA A 204 20.03 16.55 -9.58
N LEU A 205 19.95 17.88 -9.62
CA LEU A 205 19.61 18.71 -8.47
C LEU A 205 18.14 18.53 -8.05
N THR A 206 17.25 18.21 -8.99
CA THR A 206 15.86 17.82 -8.65
C THR A 206 15.74 16.41 -8.07
N ARG A 207 16.79 15.58 -8.16
CA ARG A 207 16.84 14.25 -7.49
C ARG A 207 17.28 14.35 -6.03
N THR A 208 18.07 15.36 -5.67
CA THR A 208 18.43 15.60 -4.27
C THR A 208 17.28 16.33 -3.59
N GLU A 209 16.27 15.56 -3.19
CA GLU A 209 15.49 15.87 -2.00
C GLU A 209 16.49 16.28 -0.90
N LEU A 210 16.56 17.58 -0.60
CA LEU A 210 17.22 18.15 0.58
C LEU A 210 16.29 18.24 1.82
N PRO A 211 15.17 17.49 2.01
CA PRO A 211 14.34 17.70 3.19
C PRO A 211 15.04 17.22 4.48
N GLY A 212 16.01 16.30 4.41
CA GLY A 212 16.71 15.79 5.59
C GLY A 212 17.76 16.73 6.18
N ILE A 213 18.55 17.41 5.35
CA ILE A 213 19.68 18.22 5.83
C ILE A 213 19.20 19.59 6.35
N VAL A 214 18.20 20.21 5.70
CA VAL A 214 17.65 21.50 6.15
C VAL A 214 16.88 21.34 7.47
N ALA A 215 16.10 20.25 7.64
CA ALA A 215 15.39 19.97 8.89
C ALA A 215 16.35 19.74 10.08
N THR A 216 17.49 19.06 9.84
CA THR A 216 18.48 18.77 10.90
C THR A 216 19.28 20.01 11.33
N VAL A 217 19.49 20.97 10.40
CA VAL A 217 20.17 22.24 10.73
C VAL A 217 19.25 23.17 11.51
N PHE A 218 17.95 23.26 11.18
CA PHE A 218 17.01 24.10 11.93
C PHE A 218 16.67 23.54 13.32
N ALA A 219 16.61 22.21 13.50
CA ALA A 219 16.38 21.60 14.81
C ALA A 219 17.55 21.75 15.80
N ARG A 220 18.76 22.09 15.32
CA ARG A 220 19.95 22.27 16.16
C ARG A 220 20.15 23.71 16.65
N PHE A 221 19.35 24.65 16.14
CA PHE A 221 19.42 26.08 16.49
C PHE A 221 18.08 26.65 17.00
N GLY A 222 17.13 25.79 17.36
CA GLY A 222 15.88 26.14 18.05
C GLY A 222 15.95 25.83 19.53
#